data_AF-A0A5A9PC60-F1
#
_entry.id   AF-A0A5A9PC60-F1
#
_cell.length_a   1.000
_cell.length_b   1.000
_cell.length_c   1.000
_cell.angle_alpha   90.00
_cell.angle_beta   90.00
_cell.angle_gamma   90.00
#
_symmetry.space_group_name_H-M   'P 1'
#
loop_
_entity.id
_entity.type
_entity.pdbx_description
1 polymer ?
#
loop_
_entity_poly.entity_id
_entity_poly.type
_entity_poly.pdbx_seq_one_letter_code
_entity_poly.pdbx_strand_id
1 'polypeptide(L)'
;MPSKKKKGDIRSFFIKQSEITIKALVSYTKGIPGGGGDVPTKAETKPTPMPYVLTHYFLKIAQDFLVLHGDAASKLFETWLPIYAEKILCLARQEGMLTLPLDGLTPDGVGDLALRQLPALLPPTTYKGGRGVKVVRHTIQECSLAFIDNKPPGINMVEYLHEAKACKPYPHILTLGTDQSAFQVFVIIAGQALEQVALLQAIDVCFKAFFVFDIKYPKQCEHVWEFIQTVIYEMPGGESKLRIRHGVMRVGDEPASAHIDIKGGLSPGPSLP
;
A
#
# COMPACT_ATOMS: atom_id res chain seq x y z
N MET A 1 2.04 19.02 36.90
CA MET A 1 1.52 17.89 36.10
C MET A 1 0.82 18.45 34.86
N PRO A 2 1.27 18.20 33.62
CA PRO A 2 0.55 18.70 32.45
C PRO A 2 -0.51 17.70 31.99
N SER A 3 -1.64 18.28 31.60
CA SER A 3 -2.93 17.69 31.28
C SER A 3 -2.90 16.73 30.07
N LYS A 4 -3.30 15.47 30.29
CA LYS A 4 -3.68 14.50 29.25
C LYS A 4 -5.10 14.81 28.73
N LYS A 5 -5.30 15.91 28.01
CA LYS A 5 -6.58 16.21 27.32
C LYS A 5 -6.30 17.12 26.12
N LYS A 6 -5.97 16.54 24.95
CA LYS A 6 -5.96 17.25 23.65
C LYS A 6 -5.85 16.36 22.40
N LYS A 7 -5.54 15.07 22.53
CA LYS A 7 -5.35 14.16 21.36
C LYS A 7 -6.66 13.77 20.65
N GLY A 8 -7.79 13.77 21.37
CA GLY A 8 -9.11 13.41 20.81
C GLY A 8 -9.78 14.51 19.98
N ASP A 9 -9.51 15.78 20.31
CA ASP A 9 -10.16 16.94 19.68
C ASP A 9 -9.52 17.30 18.32
N ILE A 10 -8.21 17.03 18.19
CA ILE A 10 -7.47 17.22 16.95
C ILE A 10 -7.87 16.15 15.92
N ARG A 11 -7.94 14.87 16.34
CA ARG A 11 -8.38 13.78 15.44
C ARG A 11 -9.80 14.01 14.91
N SER A 12 -10.73 14.43 15.76
CA SER A 12 -12.12 14.69 15.34
C SER A 12 -12.22 15.89 14.38
N PHE A 13 -11.38 16.91 14.54
CA PHE A 13 -11.28 18.02 13.61
C PHE A 13 -10.78 17.58 12.23
N PHE A 14 -9.72 16.78 12.17
CA PHE A 14 -9.18 16.29 10.89
C PHE A 14 -10.10 15.29 10.20
N ILE A 15 -10.78 14.41 10.94
CA ILE A 15 -11.83 13.54 10.39
C ILE A 15 -12.97 14.38 9.79
N LYS A 16 -13.37 15.47 10.46
CA LYS A 16 -14.37 16.40 9.89
C LYS A 16 -13.84 17.10 8.63
N GLN A 17 -12.57 17.47 8.58
CA GLN A 17 -11.97 18.07 7.37
C GLN A 17 -11.85 17.07 6.22
N SER A 18 -11.51 15.81 6.50
CA SER A 18 -11.48 14.76 5.48
C SER A 18 -12.89 14.39 5.02
N GLU A 19 -13.89 14.34 5.90
CA GLU A 19 -15.31 14.22 5.54
C GLU A 19 -15.79 15.36 4.65
N ILE A 20 -15.41 16.61 4.94
CA ILE A 20 -15.71 17.78 4.10
C ILE A 20 -15.07 17.59 2.73
N THR A 21 -13.84 17.08 2.69
CA THR A 21 -13.12 16.79 1.44
C THR A 21 -13.81 15.69 0.64
N ILE A 22 -14.27 14.60 1.28
CA ILE A 22 -15.05 13.53 0.64
C ILE A 22 -16.40 14.08 0.14
N LYS A 23 -17.11 14.88 0.94
CA LYS A 23 -18.38 15.50 0.55
C LYS A 23 -18.20 16.45 -0.63
N ALA A 24 -17.13 17.24 -0.65
CA ALA A 24 -16.77 18.07 -1.79
C ALA A 24 -16.50 17.23 -3.05
N LEU A 25 -15.81 16.08 -2.89
CA LEU A 25 -15.53 15.14 -3.98
C LEU A 25 -16.83 14.52 -4.54
N VAL A 26 -17.72 14.05 -3.67
CA VAL A 26 -19.02 13.49 -4.05
C VAL A 26 -19.91 14.56 -4.69
N SER A 27 -19.94 15.77 -4.14
CA SER A 27 -20.72 16.90 -4.69
C SER A 27 -20.23 17.33 -6.07
N TYR A 28 -18.90 17.37 -6.30
CA TYR A 28 -18.32 17.66 -7.61
C TYR A 28 -18.74 16.63 -8.67
N THR A 29 -18.79 15.34 -8.31
CA THR A 29 -19.26 14.30 -9.25
C THR A 29 -20.76 14.36 -9.57
N LYS A 30 -21.59 14.95 -8.71
CA LYS A 30 -23.02 15.16 -8.96
C LYS A 30 -23.29 16.38 -9.85
N GLY A 31 -22.30 17.26 -10.02
CA GLY A 31 -22.39 18.48 -10.83
C GLY A 31 -22.03 18.30 -12.30
N ILE A 32 -21.78 17.08 -12.79
CA ILE A 32 -21.57 16.80 -14.21
C ILE A 32 -22.93 16.47 -14.83
N PRO A 33 -23.54 17.37 -15.63
CA PRO A 33 -24.84 17.09 -16.23
C PRO A 33 -24.67 16.02 -17.31
N GLY A 34 -25.42 14.93 -17.17
CA GLY A 34 -25.69 14.00 -18.26
C GLY A 34 -26.35 14.76 -19.40
N GLY A 35 -25.84 14.57 -20.62
CA GLY A 35 -26.29 15.28 -21.81
C GLY A 35 -27.80 15.15 -22.05
N GLY A 36 -28.45 16.30 -22.15
CA GLY A 36 -29.82 16.50 -22.59
C GLY A 36 -30.03 17.99 -22.74
N GLY A 37 -30.30 18.43 -23.98
CA GLY A 37 -30.20 19.83 -24.40
C GLY A 37 -31.08 20.82 -23.63
N ASP A 38 -30.52 22.00 -23.38
CA ASP A 38 -31.03 23.29 -23.85
C ASP A 38 -30.10 24.41 -23.35
N VAL A 39 -29.73 25.33 -24.25
CA VAL A 39 -28.92 26.52 -23.95
C VAL A 39 -29.83 27.62 -23.38
N PRO A 40 -29.47 28.24 -22.24
CA PRO A 40 -29.08 29.65 -22.34
C PRO A 40 -27.88 30.05 -21.45
N THR A 41 -26.92 30.69 -22.11
CA THR A 41 -26.23 31.96 -21.76
C THR A 41 -25.54 32.14 -20.39
N LYS A 42 -24.19 32.20 -20.48
CA LYS A 42 -23.20 32.88 -19.61
C LYS A 42 -23.26 32.62 -18.09
N ALA A 43 -22.44 31.66 -17.67
CA ALA A 43 -21.45 31.88 -16.62
C ALA A 43 -20.17 31.15 -17.05
N GLU A 44 -19.14 31.91 -17.40
CA GLU A 44 -17.82 31.38 -17.74
C GLU A 44 -17.16 30.83 -16.46
N THR A 45 -17.55 29.61 -16.08
CA THR A 45 -16.78 28.81 -15.14
C THR A 45 -15.59 28.28 -15.92
N LYS A 46 -14.47 28.99 -15.83
CA LYS A 46 -13.18 28.49 -16.31
C LYS A 46 -12.99 27.09 -15.70
N PRO A 47 -12.81 26.02 -16.51
CA PRO A 47 -12.46 24.73 -15.95
C PRO A 47 -11.10 24.91 -15.27
N THR A 48 -11.07 24.74 -13.95
CA THR A 48 -9.81 24.60 -13.23
C THR A 48 -9.03 23.48 -13.91
N PRO A 49 -7.74 23.67 -14.25
CA PRO A 49 -7.01 22.63 -14.96
C PRO A 49 -6.93 21.40 -14.05
N MET A 50 -7.52 20.29 -14.51
CA MET A 50 -7.53 18.96 -13.88
C MET A 50 -6.24 18.55 -13.16
N PRO A 51 -5.01 18.85 -13.65
CA PRO A 51 -3.79 18.51 -12.90
C PRO A 51 -3.69 19.16 -11.51
N TYR A 52 -4.07 20.43 -11.35
CA TYR A 52 -3.87 21.14 -10.07
C TYR A 52 -4.71 20.57 -8.93
N VAL A 53 -5.93 20.15 -9.26
CA VAL A 53 -6.87 19.61 -8.28
C VAL A 53 -6.38 18.25 -7.77
N LEU A 54 -5.88 17.39 -8.66
CA LEU A 54 -5.33 16.07 -8.31
C LEU A 54 -4.01 16.17 -7.54
N THR A 55 -3.10 17.06 -7.94
CA THR A 55 -1.84 17.31 -7.20
C THR A 55 -2.12 17.85 -5.80
N HIS A 56 -3.12 18.72 -5.65
CA HIS A 56 -3.52 19.24 -4.34
C HIS A 56 -4.12 18.15 -3.44
N TYR A 57 -4.85 17.17 -3.99
CA TYR A 57 -5.33 16.02 -3.20
C TYR A 57 -4.19 15.13 -2.69
N PHE A 58 -3.20 14.82 -3.53
CA PHE A 58 -2.01 14.09 -3.11
C PHE A 58 -1.30 14.79 -1.94
N LEU A 59 -1.06 16.09 -2.06
CA LEU A 59 -0.39 16.89 -1.02
C LEU A 59 -1.19 16.90 0.29
N LYS A 60 -2.52 16.97 0.21
CA LYS A 60 -3.40 16.93 1.39
C LYS A 60 -3.37 15.59 2.11
N ILE A 61 -3.44 14.46 1.39
CA ILE A 61 -3.36 13.13 2.01
C ILE A 61 -2.04 12.97 2.77
N ALA A 62 -0.93 13.37 2.15
CA ALA A 62 0.38 13.31 2.77
C ALA A 62 0.47 14.21 4.02
N GLN A 63 -0.02 15.44 3.94
CA GLN A 63 -0.02 16.39 5.05
C GLN A 63 -0.91 15.93 6.20
N ASP A 64 -2.14 15.53 5.93
CA ASP A 64 -3.09 15.08 6.95
C ASP A 64 -2.56 13.85 7.68
N PHE A 65 -1.97 12.90 6.94
CA PHE A 65 -1.33 11.73 7.54
C PHE A 65 -0.15 12.11 8.42
N LEU A 66 0.73 13.02 7.96
CA LEU A 66 1.85 13.52 8.75
C LEU A 66 1.38 14.16 10.06
N VAL A 67 0.30 14.94 10.04
CA VAL A 67 -0.26 15.54 11.25
C VAL A 67 -0.83 14.46 12.20
N LEU A 68 -1.45 13.41 11.65
CA LEU A 68 -2.06 12.34 12.45
C LEU A 68 -1.03 11.37 13.05
N HIS A 69 0.07 11.11 12.34
CA HIS A 69 0.98 9.99 12.60
C HIS A 69 2.46 10.37 12.71
N GLY A 70 2.82 11.63 12.48
CA GLY A 70 4.18 12.16 12.68
C GLY A 70 5.22 11.38 11.88
N ASP A 71 6.28 10.95 12.56
CA ASP A 71 7.45 10.29 11.99
C ASP A 71 7.14 9.01 11.19
N ALA A 72 5.98 8.39 11.42
CA ALA A 72 5.55 7.25 10.61
C ALA A 72 5.39 7.61 9.11
N ALA A 73 5.15 8.89 8.78
CA ALA A 73 4.83 9.33 7.41
C ALA A 73 5.92 9.07 6.36
N SER A 74 7.19 8.95 6.76
CA SER A 74 8.33 8.71 5.87
C SER A 74 8.85 7.26 5.90
N LYS A 75 8.39 6.44 6.84
CA LYS A 75 8.93 5.11 7.13
C LYS A 75 9.00 4.17 5.93
N LEU A 76 7.99 4.19 5.05
CA LEU A 76 8.00 3.35 3.85
C LEU A 76 9.21 3.66 2.96
N PHE A 77 9.46 4.93 2.66
CA PHE A 77 10.58 5.32 1.79
C PHE A 77 11.94 5.13 2.47
N GLU A 78 12.00 5.28 3.80
CA GLU A 78 13.22 5.10 4.57
C GLU A 78 13.65 3.63 4.68
N THR A 79 12.70 2.69 4.67
CA THR A 79 12.97 1.29 5.04
C THR A 79 12.70 0.28 3.92
N TRP A 80 11.81 0.57 2.96
CA TRP A 80 11.36 -0.43 1.99
C TRP A 80 12.50 -1.02 1.17
N LEU A 81 13.19 -0.18 0.40
CA LEU A 81 14.33 -0.60 -0.42
C LEU A 81 15.53 -1.07 0.42
N PRO A 82 16.02 -0.30 1.42
CA PRO A 82 17.27 -0.67 2.09
C PRO A 82 17.15 -1.84 3.08
N ILE A 83 15.94 -2.17 3.57
CA ILE A 83 15.76 -3.16 4.64
C ILE A 83 14.86 -4.32 4.22
N TYR A 84 13.73 -4.04 3.58
CA TYR A 84 12.65 -5.03 3.46
C TYR A 84 12.58 -5.72 2.10
N ALA A 85 12.81 -5.00 0.99
CA ALA A 85 12.62 -5.51 -0.36
C ALA A 85 13.43 -6.80 -0.62
N GLU A 86 14.73 -6.77 -0.32
CA GLU A 86 15.61 -7.93 -0.51
C GLU A 86 15.22 -9.10 0.41
N LYS A 87 14.87 -8.83 1.68
CA LYS A 87 14.43 -9.87 2.62
C LYS A 87 13.16 -10.56 2.14
N ILE A 88 12.20 -9.80 1.61
CA ILE A 88 10.95 -10.33 1.06
C ILE A 88 11.23 -11.23 -0.14
N LEU A 89 12.11 -10.81 -1.05
CA LEU A 89 12.46 -11.61 -2.22
C LEU A 89 13.26 -12.87 -1.85
N CYS A 90 14.13 -12.79 -0.83
CA CYS A 90 14.83 -13.94 -0.29
C CYS A 90 13.85 -14.98 0.26
N LEU A 91 12.86 -14.55 1.04
CA LEU A 91 11.79 -15.44 1.52
C LEU A 91 10.96 -16.02 0.37
N ALA A 92 10.59 -15.20 -0.62
CA ALA A 92 9.86 -15.68 -1.80
C ALA A 92 10.64 -16.76 -2.56
N ARG A 93 11.97 -16.60 -2.66
CA ARG A 93 12.85 -17.60 -3.28
C ARG A 93 12.85 -18.91 -2.50
N GLN A 94 12.99 -18.85 -1.18
CA GLN A 94 13.03 -20.02 -0.31
C GLN A 94 11.72 -20.82 -0.34
N GLU A 95 10.59 -20.12 -0.43
CA GLU A 95 9.25 -20.73 -0.52
C GLU A 95 8.88 -21.16 -1.95
N GLY A 96 9.74 -20.93 -2.95
CA GLY A 96 9.47 -21.26 -4.36
C GLY A 96 8.35 -20.41 -5.01
N MET A 97 8.10 -19.21 -4.47
CA MET A 97 6.99 -18.33 -4.85
C MET A 97 7.42 -17.18 -5.77
N LEU A 98 8.70 -17.09 -6.14
CA LEU A 98 9.16 -16.06 -7.08
C LEU A 98 8.46 -16.20 -8.43
N THR A 99 7.75 -15.14 -8.82
CA THR A 99 7.07 -15.11 -10.12
C THR A 99 7.98 -14.66 -11.25
N LEU A 100 9.12 -14.01 -10.94
CA LEU A 100 10.05 -13.46 -11.93
C LEU A 100 11.53 -13.64 -11.51
N PRO A 101 12.45 -13.77 -12.48
CA PRO A 101 13.90 -13.75 -12.21
C PRO A 101 14.33 -12.44 -11.57
N LEU A 102 15.33 -12.49 -10.69
CA LEU A 102 15.88 -11.29 -10.03
C LEU A 102 16.96 -10.58 -10.87
N ASP A 103 17.55 -11.28 -11.84
CA ASP A 103 18.74 -10.79 -12.54
C ASP A 103 18.42 -9.60 -13.46
N GLY A 104 19.23 -8.55 -13.38
CA GLY A 104 19.14 -7.38 -14.25
C GLY A 104 18.06 -6.36 -13.89
N LEU A 105 17.36 -6.51 -12.76
CA LEU A 105 16.38 -5.53 -12.30
C LEU A 105 17.04 -4.26 -11.78
N THR A 106 16.41 -3.11 -12.05
CA THR A 106 16.75 -1.84 -11.39
C THR A 106 16.37 -1.89 -9.91
N PRO A 107 16.94 -1.03 -9.04
CA PRO A 107 16.54 -0.96 -7.63
C PRO A 107 15.02 -0.78 -7.45
N ASP A 108 14.39 0.04 -8.29
CA ASP A 108 12.93 0.22 -8.28
C ASP A 108 12.20 -1.06 -8.71
N GLY A 109 12.70 -1.76 -9.73
CA GLY A 109 12.15 -3.05 -10.16
C GLY A 109 12.24 -4.13 -9.08
N VAL A 110 13.32 -4.14 -8.28
CA VAL A 110 13.47 -5.01 -7.10
C VAL A 110 12.41 -4.66 -6.05
N GLY A 111 12.23 -3.38 -5.75
CA GLY A 111 11.21 -2.90 -4.82
C GLY A 111 9.79 -3.25 -5.25
N ASP A 112 9.48 -3.09 -6.53
CA ASP A 112 8.18 -3.36 -7.13
C ASP A 112 7.87 -4.86 -7.15
N LEU A 113 8.86 -5.69 -7.49
CA LEU A 113 8.72 -7.13 -7.44
C LEU A 113 8.44 -7.59 -6.01
N ALA A 114 9.18 -7.07 -5.03
CA ALA A 114 8.98 -7.39 -3.62
C ALA A 114 7.55 -7.04 -3.16
N LEU A 115 7.01 -5.88 -3.56
CA LEU A 115 5.63 -5.49 -3.24
C LEU A 115 4.63 -6.50 -3.80
N ARG A 116 4.81 -6.91 -5.06
CA ARG A 116 3.93 -7.90 -5.73
C ARG A 116 3.97 -9.29 -5.08
N GLN A 117 5.05 -9.65 -4.38
CA GLN A 117 5.17 -10.95 -3.69
C GLN A 117 4.50 -11.01 -2.31
N LEU A 118 4.22 -9.87 -1.68
CA LEU A 118 3.65 -9.83 -0.32
C LEU A 118 2.39 -10.72 -0.14
N PRO A 119 1.39 -10.70 -1.05
CA PRO A 119 0.18 -11.51 -0.88
C PRO A 119 0.43 -13.03 -0.91
N ALA A 120 1.51 -13.48 -1.55
CA ALA A 120 1.86 -14.91 -1.61
C ALA A 120 2.55 -15.38 -0.33
N LEU A 121 3.36 -14.51 0.29
CA LEU A 121 4.17 -14.82 1.47
C LEU A 121 3.38 -14.74 2.76
N LEU A 122 2.44 -13.79 2.83
CA LEU A 122 1.65 -13.55 4.03
C LEU A 122 0.43 -14.49 4.01
N PRO A 123 0.12 -15.20 5.12
CA PRO A 123 -1.05 -16.06 5.13
C PRO A 123 -2.34 -15.22 5.05
N PRO A 124 -3.28 -15.54 4.14
CA PRO A 124 -4.57 -14.89 4.12
C PRO A 124 -5.29 -15.12 5.44
N THR A 125 -5.84 -14.05 6.00
CA THR A 125 -6.72 -14.08 7.16
C THR A 125 -8.00 -14.85 6.79
N THR A 126 -8.29 -15.92 7.54
CA THR A 126 -9.56 -16.64 7.41
C THR A 126 -10.62 -15.93 8.25
N TYR A 127 -11.74 -15.58 7.64
CA TYR A 127 -12.86 -14.98 8.37
C TYR A 127 -13.94 -16.02 8.60
N LYS A 128 -14.32 -16.19 9.87
CA LYS A 128 -15.58 -16.84 10.22
C LYS A 128 -16.65 -15.76 10.11
N GLY A 129 -17.64 -15.95 9.25
CA GLY A 129 -18.91 -15.26 9.44
C GLY A 129 -19.54 -15.69 10.78
N GLY A 130 -20.63 -15.05 11.18
CA GLY A 130 -21.36 -15.40 12.41
C GLY A 130 -21.72 -16.91 12.51
N ARG A 131 -22.29 -17.32 13.66
CA ARG A 131 -22.59 -18.75 13.95
C ARG A 131 -23.21 -19.46 12.75
N GLY A 132 -22.53 -20.49 12.24
CA GLY A 132 -22.98 -21.33 11.13
C GLY A 132 -22.50 -20.91 9.73
N VAL A 133 -21.80 -19.78 9.58
CA VAL A 133 -21.32 -19.31 8.27
C VAL A 133 -19.96 -19.95 7.94
N LYS A 134 -19.84 -20.44 6.69
CA LYS A 134 -18.64 -21.08 6.12
C LYS A 134 -17.43 -20.17 6.27
N VAL A 135 -16.29 -20.75 6.67
CA VAL A 135 -15.01 -20.04 6.69
C VAL A 135 -14.68 -19.58 5.27
N VAL A 136 -14.57 -18.27 5.08
CA VAL A 136 -14.16 -17.69 3.79
C VAL A 136 -12.64 -17.55 3.79
N ARG A 137 -12.00 -18.07 2.74
CA ARG A 137 -10.57 -17.96 2.49
C ARG A 137 -10.37 -17.52 1.04
N HIS A 138 -9.74 -16.36 0.87
CA HIS A 138 -9.35 -15.87 -0.45
C HIS A 138 -8.10 -16.64 -0.94
N THR A 139 -8.05 -16.88 -2.24
CA THR A 139 -6.88 -17.40 -2.94
C THR A 139 -5.77 -16.33 -3.01
N ILE A 140 -4.52 -16.76 -3.20
CA ILE A 140 -3.39 -15.82 -3.36
C ILE A 140 -3.66 -14.86 -4.52
N GLN A 141 -4.23 -15.35 -5.63
CA GLN A 141 -4.54 -14.53 -6.79
C GLN A 141 -5.58 -13.44 -6.47
N GLU A 142 -6.64 -13.77 -5.73
CA GLU A 142 -7.62 -12.78 -5.27
C GLU A 142 -6.99 -11.74 -4.36
N CYS A 143 -6.11 -12.15 -3.44
CA CYS A 143 -5.36 -11.25 -2.59
C CYS A 143 -4.45 -10.31 -3.41
N SER A 144 -3.74 -10.84 -4.40
CA SER A 144 -2.84 -10.07 -5.26
C SER A 144 -3.59 -9.03 -6.09
N LEU A 145 -4.69 -9.42 -6.74
CA LEU A 145 -5.50 -8.50 -7.55
C LEU A 145 -6.23 -7.44 -6.71
N ALA A 146 -6.57 -7.77 -5.45
CA ALA A 146 -7.14 -6.79 -4.54
C ALA A 146 -6.10 -5.80 -3.99
N PHE A 147 -4.84 -6.22 -3.86
CA PHE A 147 -3.75 -5.37 -3.41
C PHE A 147 -3.25 -4.44 -4.53
N ILE A 148 -2.92 -5.02 -5.69
CA ILE A 148 -2.47 -4.32 -6.88
C ILE A 148 -3.23 -4.89 -8.07
N ASP A 149 -4.21 -4.14 -8.59
CA ASP A 149 -4.98 -4.53 -9.76
C ASP A 149 -4.16 -4.25 -11.02
N ASN A 150 -3.73 -5.29 -11.72
CA ASN A 150 -2.95 -5.16 -12.94
C ASN A 150 -3.89 -5.32 -14.14
N LYS A 151 -3.90 -4.32 -15.02
CA LYS A 151 -4.67 -4.34 -16.27
C LYS A 151 -3.73 -4.13 -17.47
N PRO A 152 -4.08 -4.67 -18.64
CA PRO A 152 -3.33 -4.39 -19.85
C PRO A 152 -3.42 -2.90 -20.21
N PRO A 153 -2.46 -2.36 -20.97
CA PRO A 153 -2.59 -1.03 -21.54
C PRO A 153 -3.84 -0.93 -22.46
N GLY A 154 -4.44 0.26 -22.52
CA GLY A 154 -5.56 0.53 -23.43
C GLY A 154 -6.95 0.16 -22.90
N ILE A 155 -7.10 -0.17 -21.62
CA ILE A 155 -8.43 -0.32 -21.02
C ILE A 155 -9.25 0.98 -21.09
N ASN A 156 -10.57 0.85 -21.10
CA ASN A 156 -11.46 1.99 -20.93
C ASN A 156 -11.44 2.46 -19.47
N MET A 157 -10.65 3.50 -19.19
CA MET A 157 -10.52 4.05 -17.84
C MET A 157 -11.84 4.56 -17.27
N VAL A 158 -12.74 5.10 -18.11
CA VAL A 158 -14.04 5.64 -17.66
C VAL A 158 -14.93 4.51 -17.14
N GLU A 159 -15.00 3.41 -17.90
CA GLU A 159 -15.76 2.22 -17.53
C GLU A 159 -15.16 1.57 -16.27
N TYR A 160 -13.83 1.41 -16.22
CA TYR A 160 -13.14 0.90 -15.05
C TYR A 160 -13.46 1.72 -13.79
N LEU A 161 -13.37 3.05 -13.87
CA LEU A 161 -13.64 3.93 -12.73
C LEU A 161 -15.11 3.88 -12.29
N HIS A 162 -16.04 3.72 -13.24
CA HIS A 162 -17.46 3.55 -12.94
C HIS A 162 -17.72 2.26 -12.18
N GLU A 163 -17.17 1.13 -12.64
CA GLU A 163 -17.27 -0.17 -11.94
C GLU A 163 -16.59 -0.13 -10.57
N ALA A 164 -15.39 0.43 -10.50
CA ALA A 164 -14.64 0.55 -9.25
C ALA A 164 -15.41 1.35 -8.20
N LYS A 165 -16.12 2.42 -8.60
CA LYS A 165 -16.96 3.21 -7.69
C LYS A 165 -18.10 2.39 -7.07
N ALA A 166 -18.64 1.41 -7.80
CA ALA A 166 -19.71 0.54 -7.33
C ALA A 166 -19.19 -0.64 -6.48
N CYS A 167 -18.06 -1.23 -6.84
CA CYS A 167 -17.59 -2.50 -6.28
C CYS A 167 -16.42 -2.38 -5.29
N LYS A 168 -15.65 -1.28 -5.34
CA LYS A 168 -14.46 -1.04 -4.51
C LYS A 168 -14.61 0.28 -3.74
N PRO A 169 -15.38 0.31 -2.62
CA PRO A 169 -15.60 1.51 -1.82
C PRO A 169 -14.35 1.94 -1.00
N TYR A 170 -13.17 1.45 -1.36
CA TYR A 170 -11.91 1.66 -0.66
C TYR A 170 -10.79 2.08 -1.64
N PRO A 171 -9.77 2.81 -1.17
CA PRO A 171 -8.57 3.10 -1.94
C PRO A 171 -7.93 1.81 -2.45
N HIS A 172 -7.55 1.78 -3.72
CA HIS A 172 -6.82 0.65 -4.30
C HIS A 172 -5.88 1.12 -5.40
N ILE A 173 -4.92 0.26 -5.73
CA ILE A 173 -3.90 0.54 -6.73
C ILE A 173 -4.29 -0.13 -8.04
N LEU A 174 -4.20 0.63 -9.13
CA LEU A 174 -4.30 0.16 -10.50
C LEU A 174 -2.94 0.34 -11.16
N THR A 175 -2.41 -0.71 -11.78
CA THR A 175 -1.29 -0.56 -12.71
C THR A 175 -1.73 -0.95 -14.12
N LEU A 176 -1.28 -0.17 -15.10
CA LEU A 176 -1.43 -0.49 -16.51
C LEU A 176 -0.09 -0.97 -17.03
N GLY A 177 -0.02 -2.20 -17.51
CA GLY A 177 1.25 -2.80 -17.86
C GLY A 177 1.17 -4.24 -18.28
N THR A 178 2.34 -4.85 -18.32
CA THR A 178 2.49 -6.31 -18.45
C THR A 178 2.66 -6.92 -17.07
N ASP A 179 2.62 -8.24 -16.99
CA ASP A 179 2.89 -8.97 -15.74
C ASP A 179 4.29 -8.67 -15.16
N GLN A 180 5.20 -8.18 -15.98
CA GLN A 180 6.60 -7.91 -15.63
C GLN A 180 6.89 -6.43 -15.34
N SER A 181 6.09 -5.51 -15.88
CA SER A 181 6.35 -4.07 -15.78
C SER A 181 5.07 -3.25 -15.82
N ALA A 182 4.91 -2.34 -14.86
CA ALA A 182 3.89 -1.29 -14.94
C ALA A 182 4.42 -0.12 -15.79
N PHE A 183 3.64 0.32 -16.78
CA PHE A 183 3.91 1.55 -17.53
C PHE A 183 3.29 2.77 -16.86
N GLN A 184 2.13 2.58 -16.24
CA GLN A 184 1.44 3.62 -15.49
C GLN A 184 0.90 3.05 -14.19
N VAL A 185 0.90 3.88 -13.15
CA VAL A 185 0.41 3.51 -11.83
C VAL A 185 -0.55 4.57 -11.33
N PHE A 186 -1.69 4.14 -10.81
CA PHE A 186 -2.72 5.01 -10.27
C PHE A 186 -3.15 4.54 -8.89
N VAL A 187 -3.48 5.50 -8.02
CA VAL A 187 -4.30 5.24 -6.83
C VAL A 187 -5.72 5.66 -7.15
N ILE A 188 -6.66 4.73 -7.01
CA ILE A 188 -8.07 4.96 -7.28
C ILE A 188 -8.79 5.26 -5.97
N ILE A 189 -9.37 6.44 -5.86
CA ILE A 189 -10.09 6.90 -4.66
C ILE A 189 -11.42 7.51 -5.10
N ALA A 190 -12.53 6.96 -4.59
CA ALA A 190 -13.88 7.46 -4.87
C ALA A 190 -14.19 7.66 -6.38
N GLY A 191 -13.68 6.75 -7.22
CA GLY A 191 -13.87 6.78 -8.68
C GLY A 191 -12.99 7.81 -9.40
N GLN A 192 -11.93 8.30 -8.77
CA GLN A 192 -10.92 9.17 -9.39
C GLN A 192 -9.58 8.46 -9.44
N ALA A 193 -8.85 8.60 -10.56
CA ALA A 193 -7.50 8.07 -10.72
C ALA A 193 -6.46 9.14 -10.41
N LEU A 194 -5.58 8.86 -9.46
CA LEU A 194 -4.43 9.69 -9.10
C LEU A 194 -3.16 9.04 -9.63
N GLU A 195 -2.64 9.53 -10.75
CA GLU A 195 -1.40 9.02 -11.35
C GLU A 195 -0.20 9.24 -10.43
N GLN A 196 0.66 8.23 -10.31
CA GLN A 196 1.85 8.22 -9.47
C GLN A 196 3.08 7.92 -10.33
N VAL A 197 4.24 8.44 -9.93
CA VAL A 197 5.48 8.24 -10.70
C VAL A 197 6.09 6.86 -10.50
N ALA A 198 5.75 6.19 -9.39
CA ALA A 198 6.26 4.87 -9.04
C ALA A 198 5.23 4.06 -8.22
N LEU A 199 5.33 2.74 -8.27
CA LEU A 199 4.46 1.84 -7.50
C LEU A 199 4.64 2.04 -5.99
N LEU A 200 5.87 2.22 -5.52
CA LEU A 200 6.12 2.51 -4.10
C LEU A 200 5.39 3.77 -3.62
N GLN A 201 5.32 4.81 -4.47
CA GLN A 201 4.56 6.03 -4.16
C GLN A 201 3.04 5.76 -4.12
N ALA A 202 2.53 4.94 -5.03
CA ALA A 202 1.13 4.55 -5.01
C ALA A 202 0.75 3.76 -3.75
N ILE A 203 1.64 2.89 -3.28
CA ILE A 203 1.48 2.18 -2.01
C ILE A 203 1.42 3.16 -0.85
N ASP A 204 2.34 4.13 -0.79
CA ASP A 204 2.35 5.17 0.26
C ASP A 204 1.03 5.95 0.31
N VAL A 205 0.60 6.48 -0.84
CA VAL A 205 -0.62 7.29 -0.94
C VAL A 205 -1.86 6.46 -0.63
N CYS A 206 -1.94 5.25 -1.16
CA CYS A 206 -3.06 4.34 -0.90
C CYS A 206 -3.14 3.96 0.58
N PHE A 207 -2.00 3.65 1.21
CA PHE A 207 -1.91 3.35 2.64
C PHE A 207 -2.39 4.54 3.49
N LYS A 208 -1.85 5.73 3.23
CA LYS A 208 -2.21 6.96 3.95
C LYS A 208 -3.70 7.31 3.81
N ALA A 209 -4.28 7.07 2.62
CA ALA A 209 -5.69 7.29 2.36
C ALA A 209 -6.60 6.47 3.28
N PHE A 210 -6.24 5.24 3.66
CA PHE A 210 -7.04 4.45 4.61
C PHE A 210 -7.17 5.15 5.98
N PHE A 211 -6.11 5.80 6.46
CA PHE A 211 -6.13 6.52 7.74
C PHE A 211 -6.79 7.89 7.65
N VAL A 212 -6.48 8.66 6.60
CA VAL A 212 -7.03 10.01 6.41
C VAL A 212 -8.55 9.96 6.23
N PHE A 213 -9.06 8.95 5.53
CA PHE A 213 -10.49 8.78 5.26
C PHE A 213 -11.20 7.82 6.22
N ASP A 214 -10.50 7.25 7.21
CA ASP A 214 -11.02 6.26 8.15
C ASP A 214 -11.71 5.06 7.45
N ILE A 215 -11.04 4.53 6.42
CA ILE A 215 -11.53 3.42 5.60
C ILE A 215 -10.84 2.13 6.05
N LYS A 216 -11.63 1.08 6.26
CA LYS A 216 -11.09 -0.26 6.59
C LYS A 216 -10.39 -0.88 5.39
N TYR A 217 -9.35 -1.67 5.65
CA TYR A 217 -8.70 -2.44 4.61
C TYR A 217 -9.66 -3.46 3.96
N PRO A 218 -9.52 -3.70 2.64
CA PRO A 218 -10.28 -4.73 1.96
C PRO A 218 -9.93 -6.12 2.50
N LYS A 219 -10.96 -6.95 2.75
CA LYS A 219 -10.80 -8.27 3.39
C LYS A 219 -9.91 -9.23 2.62
N GLN A 220 -9.81 -9.05 1.31
CA GLN A 220 -8.96 -9.86 0.43
C GLN A 220 -7.47 -9.65 0.74
N CYS A 221 -7.02 -8.41 0.99
CA CYS A 221 -5.62 -8.08 1.24
C CYS A 221 -5.37 -7.34 2.57
N GLU A 222 -6.30 -7.44 3.53
CA GLU A 222 -6.17 -6.85 4.88
C GLU A 222 -4.85 -7.25 5.55
N HIS A 223 -4.51 -8.54 5.53
CA HIS A 223 -3.24 -9.07 6.04
C HIS A 223 -1.97 -8.43 5.43
N VAL A 224 -2.03 -8.01 4.16
CA VAL A 224 -0.92 -7.32 3.48
C VAL A 224 -0.80 -5.89 4.00
N TRP A 225 -1.93 -5.18 4.10
CA TRP A 225 -1.95 -3.82 4.65
C TRP A 225 -1.61 -3.77 6.13
N GLU A 226 -2.00 -4.77 6.92
CA GLU A 226 -1.61 -4.90 8.33
C GLU A 226 -0.11 -5.14 8.48
N PHE A 227 0.51 -5.93 7.60
CA PHE A 227 1.97 -6.09 7.56
C PHE A 227 2.64 -4.74 7.27
N ILE A 228 2.17 -4.01 6.25
CA ILE A 228 2.70 -2.68 5.90
C ILE A 228 2.55 -1.73 7.10
N GLN A 229 1.38 -1.72 7.73
CA GLN A 229 1.11 -0.88 8.91
C GLN A 229 2.08 -1.17 10.06
N THR A 230 2.21 -2.43 10.44
CA THR A 230 2.88 -2.82 11.69
C THR A 230 4.39 -2.98 11.55
N VAL A 231 4.86 -3.50 10.41
CA VAL A 231 6.27 -3.79 10.18
C VAL A 231 6.97 -2.62 9.50
N ILE A 232 6.32 -2.00 8.51
CA ILE A 232 6.95 -0.95 7.71
C ILE A 232 6.72 0.42 8.34
N TYR A 233 5.46 0.79 8.59
CA TYR A 233 5.11 2.07 9.21
C TYR A 233 5.25 2.07 10.74
N GLU A 234 5.52 0.92 11.37
CA GLU A 234 5.66 0.76 12.82
C GLU A 234 4.44 1.29 13.61
N MET A 235 3.26 1.24 12.99
CA MET A 235 2.02 1.71 13.58
C MET A 235 1.28 0.58 14.31
N PRO A 236 0.57 0.87 15.42
CA PRO A 236 -0.19 -0.15 16.14
C PRO A 236 -1.23 -0.81 15.24
N GLY A 237 -1.18 -2.14 15.09
CA GLY A 237 -2.16 -2.92 14.32
C GLY A 237 -3.41 -3.31 15.11
N GLY A 238 -4.35 -3.98 14.44
CA GLY A 238 -5.38 -4.77 15.14
C GLY A 238 -4.75 -5.99 15.82
N GLU A 239 -5.45 -6.66 16.75
CA GLU A 239 -4.98 -7.89 17.41
C GLU A 239 -4.88 -9.12 16.47
N SER A 240 -4.61 -8.90 15.18
CA SER A 240 -4.44 -9.90 14.15
C SER A 240 -3.08 -10.56 14.33
N LYS A 241 -3.07 -11.87 14.62
CA LYS A 241 -1.86 -12.69 14.74
C LYS A 241 -1.17 -12.81 13.37
N LEU A 242 -0.37 -11.81 12.98
CA LEU A 242 0.57 -11.90 11.88
C LEU A 242 1.58 -13.01 12.20
N ARG A 243 1.37 -14.20 11.63
CA ARG A 243 2.38 -15.27 11.58
C ARG A 243 2.90 -15.31 10.15
N ILE A 244 4.06 -14.72 9.88
CA ILE A 244 4.72 -14.93 8.58
C ILE A 244 4.98 -16.44 8.42
N ARG A 245 4.67 -16.98 7.24
CA ARG A 245 4.95 -18.40 6.94
C ARG A 245 6.46 -18.61 7.11
N HIS A 246 6.81 -19.39 8.13
CA HIS A 246 8.16 -19.79 8.55
C HIS A 246 9.31 -18.87 8.10
N GLY A 247 9.36 -17.67 8.68
CA GLY A 247 10.45 -16.70 8.50
C GLY A 247 10.11 -15.45 9.29
N VAL A 248 10.57 -15.36 10.54
CA VAL A 248 10.23 -14.21 11.39
C VAL A 248 11.14 -13.05 11.00
N MET A 249 10.64 -12.08 10.23
CA MET A 249 11.26 -10.75 10.21
C MET A 249 10.98 -10.09 11.55
N ARG A 250 11.96 -10.13 12.47
CA ARG A 250 11.93 -9.31 13.69
C ARG A 250 12.55 -7.96 13.37
N VAL A 251 11.87 -6.89 13.75
CA VAL A 251 12.45 -5.55 13.80
C VAL A 251 13.46 -5.56 14.95
N GLY A 252 14.76 -5.50 14.64
CA GLY A 252 15.81 -5.37 15.66
C GLY A 252 17.05 -6.27 15.53
N ASP A 253 17.27 -6.98 14.42
CA ASP A 253 18.57 -7.63 14.20
C ASP A 253 19.62 -6.56 13.84
N GLU A 254 20.24 -6.00 14.88
CA GLU A 254 21.47 -5.21 14.82
C GLU A 254 22.55 -6.02 14.08
N PRO A 255 23.36 -5.43 13.18
CA PRO A 255 24.43 -6.17 12.53
C PRO A 255 25.41 -6.61 13.62
N ALA A 256 25.39 -7.89 13.96
CA ALA A 256 26.39 -8.48 14.83
C ALA A 256 27.77 -8.17 14.23
N SER A 257 28.49 -7.29 14.94
CA SER A 257 29.89 -6.98 14.69
C SER A 257 30.64 -8.29 14.46
N ALA A 258 31.20 -8.44 13.27
CA ALA A 258 32.11 -9.52 12.95
C ALA A 258 33.40 -9.30 13.76
N HIS A 259 33.40 -9.76 15.01
CA HIS A 259 34.62 -10.04 15.74
C HIS A 259 35.26 -11.28 15.11
N ILE A 260 36.20 -11.05 14.20
CA ILE A 260 37.14 -12.06 13.77
C ILE A 260 38.06 -12.32 14.97
N ASP A 261 37.77 -13.39 15.71
CA ASP A 261 38.65 -13.88 16.76
C ASP A 261 39.80 -14.65 16.09
N ILE A 262 40.93 -13.94 15.87
CA ILE A 262 42.19 -14.59 15.54
C ILE A 262 42.78 -15.12 16.85
N LYS A 263 42.55 -16.40 17.14
CA LYS A 263 43.42 -17.16 18.05
C LYS A 263 43.78 -18.51 17.46
N GLY A 264 45.09 -18.67 17.29
CA GLY A 264 45.71 -19.82 16.68
C GLY A 264 45.59 -21.09 17.51
N GLY A 265 45.65 -22.21 16.80
CA GLY A 265 45.83 -23.55 17.34
C GLY A 265 46.82 -24.29 16.46
N LEU A 266 48.11 -24.13 16.77
CA LEU A 266 49.21 -24.92 16.25
C LEU A 266 49.14 -26.35 16.85
N SER A 267 49.16 -27.40 16.04
CA SER A 267 49.75 -28.71 16.41
C SER A 267 49.79 -29.72 15.25
N PRO A 268 50.66 -30.76 15.32
CA PRO A 268 51.65 -31.02 14.29
C PRO A 268 51.29 -32.22 13.39
N GLY A 269 51.98 -32.28 12.24
CA GLY A 269 51.76 -33.28 11.19
C GLY A 269 52.20 -34.71 11.55
N PRO A 270 51.74 -35.71 10.79
CA PRO A 270 52.17 -37.09 10.97
C PRO A 270 53.42 -37.39 10.12
N SER A 271 54.41 -37.98 10.77
CA SER A 271 55.56 -38.66 10.17
C SER A 271 55.14 -39.98 9.52
N LEU A 272 55.58 -40.17 8.27
CA LEU A 272 55.53 -41.40 7.49
C LEU A 272 56.36 -42.52 8.13
N PRO A 273 55.97 -43.78 7.90
CA PRO A 273 56.88 -44.84 7.50
C PRO A 273 56.84 -45.09 5.99
#